data_AF-A0A222W1K1-F1
#
_entry.id   AF-A0A222W1K1-F1
#
_cell.length_a   1.000
_cell.length_b   1.000
_cell.length_c   1.000
_cell.angle_alpha   90.00
_cell.angle_beta   90.00
_cell.angle_gamma   90.00
#
_symmetry.space_group_name_H-M   'P 1'
#
loop_
_entity.id
_entity.type
_entity.pdbx_description
1 polymer ?
#
loop_
_entity_poly.entity_id
_entity_poly.type
_entity_poly.pdbx_seq_one_letter_code
_entity_poly.pdbx_strand_id
1 'polypeptide(L)'
;MTARSRQSTKLAYVLGEHFGVRVEVAYDGPPSHGGRYGGWIVSWPDGPTTDTMRAEITRRAPRYPAVDTTILRFHRGRTDQGEAAAVVAWLAEHPDRVDELGHNSFLRETAVDETDFPERLDEAVQRRARALLSLDRGGVSPAALAQLGDRVRRGGWEQAMDWLDQLAAVAEGTAGDNIIPVTRRTR
;
A
#
# COMPACT_ATOMS: atom_id res chain seq x y z
N MET A 1 13.85 -23.00 -21.76
CA MET A 1 13.47 -21.64 -21.33
C MET A 1 13.28 -20.75 -22.56
N THR A 2 12.09 -20.17 -22.77
CA THR A 2 11.78 -19.42 -24.01
C THR A 2 12.39 -18.02 -24.01
N ALA A 3 12.42 -17.35 -25.17
CA ALA A 3 12.83 -15.94 -25.26
C ALA A 3 11.93 -15.03 -24.40
N ARG A 4 10.62 -15.35 -24.35
CA ARG A 4 9.63 -14.65 -23.53
C ARG A 4 9.93 -14.76 -22.04
N SER A 5 10.19 -15.97 -21.53
CA SER A 5 10.56 -16.17 -20.11
C SER A 5 11.85 -15.44 -19.73
N ARG A 6 12.85 -15.41 -20.62
CA ARG A 6 14.09 -14.67 -20.34
C ARG A 6 13.86 -13.16 -20.29
N GLN A 7 13.07 -12.62 -21.22
CA GLN A 7 12.76 -11.19 -21.24
C GLN A 7 11.84 -10.78 -20.09
N SER A 8 10.89 -11.62 -19.67
CA SER A 8 10.03 -11.34 -18.51
C SER A 8 10.84 -11.29 -17.21
N THR A 9 11.77 -12.22 -16.99
CA THR A 9 12.67 -12.18 -15.83
C THR A 9 13.55 -10.92 -15.84
N LYS A 10 14.10 -10.54 -17.00
CA LYS A 10 14.89 -9.31 -17.12
C LYS A 10 14.06 -8.05 -16.88
N LEU A 11 12.84 -8.01 -17.39
CA LEU A 11 11.89 -6.92 -17.13
C LEU A 11 11.59 -6.82 -15.63
N ALA A 12 11.26 -7.93 -14.98
CA ALA A 12 10.99 -8.00 -13.54
C ALA A 12 12.17 -7.45 -12.72
N TYR A 13 13.39 -7.91 -13.01
CA TYR A 13 14.60 -7.43 -12.36
C TYR A 13 14.77 -5.91 -12.50
N VAL A 14 14.63 -5.39 -13.72
CA VAL A 14 14.83 -3.97 -13.99
C VAL A 14 13.75 -3.09 -13.36
N LEU A 15 12.50 -3.55 -13.30
CA LEU A 15 11.43 -2.85 -12.58
C LEU A 15 11.71 -2.85 -11.07
N GLY A 16 12.16 -3.99 -10.54
CA GLY A 16 12.49 -4.11 -9.12
C GLY A 16 13.63 -3.19 -8.69
N GLU A 17 14.68 -3.09 -9.51
CA GLU A 17 15.77 -2.13 -9.31
C GLU A 17 15.28 -0.67 -9.41
N HIS A 18 14.39 -0.38 -10.37
CA HIS A 18 13.90 0.98 -10.59
C HIS A 18 13.05 1.50 -9.43
N PHE A 19 12.15 0.67 -8.91
CA PHE A 19 11.22 1.04 -7.85
C PHE A 19 11.73 0.65 -6.45
N GLY A 20 12.82 -0.12 -6.36
CA GLY A 20 13.32 -0.67 -5.11
C GLY A 20 12.33 -1.62 -4.43
N VAL A 21 11.53 -2.36 -5.19
CA VAL A 21 10.57 -3.35 -4.67
C VAL A 21 10.74 -4.68 -5.39
N ARG A 22 10.33 -5.79 -4.78
CA ARG A 22 10.36 -7.08 -5.47
C ARG A 22 9.24 -7.11 -6.51
N VAL A 23 9.60 -7.24 -7.78
CA VAL A 23 8.65 -7.43 -8.89
C VAL A 23 8.80 -8.85 -9.44
N GLU A 24 7.67 -9.51 -9.66
CA GLU A 24 7.57 -10.80 -10.30
C GLU A 24 6.77 -10.69 -11.59
N VAL A 25 7.20 -11.41 -12.63
CA VAL A 25 6.46 -11.53 -13.89
C VAL A 25 6.33 -13.02 -14.20
N ALA A 26 5.12 -13.54 -14.01
CA ALA A 26 4.82 -14.97 -14.10
C ALA A 26 3.76 -15.25 -15.18
N TYR A 27 3.73 -16.49 -15.66
CA TYR A 27 2.71 -16.97 -16.59
C TYR A 27 1.73 -17.89 -15.83
N ASP A 28 0.47 -17.47 -15.75
CA ASP A 28 -0.60 -18.09 -14.97
C ASP A 28 -1.46 -19.05 -15.82
N GLY A 29 -0.85 -19.69 -16.83
CA GLY A 29 -1.53 -20.58 -17.76
C GLY A 29 -2.25 -19.88 -18.92
N PRO A 30 -3.01 -20.62 -19.74
CA PRO A 30 -3.69 -20.07 -20.91
C PRO A 30 -4.82 -19.11 -20.50
N PRO A 31 -5.08 -18.03 -21.27
CA PRO A 31 -6.18 -17.13 -20.99
C PRO A 31 -7.53 -17.86 -20.97
N SER A 32 -8.36 -17.61 -19.95
CA SER A 32 -9.73 -18.11 -19.93
C SER A 32 -10.58 -17.44 -21.01
N HIS A 33 -11.70 -18.06 -21.40
CA HIS A 33 -12.73 -17.35 -22.16
C HIS A 33 -13.13 -16.07 -21.40
N GLY A 34 -12.95 -14.92 -22.05
CA GLY A 34 -13.19 -13.59 -21.45
C GLY A 34 -11.97 -12.92 -20.79
N GLY A 35 -10.77 -13.51 -20.83
CA GLY A 35 -9.51 -12.84 -20.45
C GLY A 35 -9.33 -12.50 -18.96
N ARG A 36 -10.25 -12.94 -18.08
CA ARG A 36 -10.18 -12.66 -16.64
C ARG A 36 -9.09 -13.46 -15.92
N TYR A 37 -8.80 -14.67 -16.39
CA TYR A 37 -7.81 -15.58 -15.81
C TYR A 37 -6.78 -16.01 -16.85
N GLY A 38 -5.62 -16.47 -16.38
CA GLY A 38 -4.52 -16.88 -17.24
C GLY A 38 -3.77 -15.71 -17.89
N GLY A 39 -2.74 -16.04 -18.67
CA GLY A 39 -1.84 -15.07 -19.27
C GLY A 39 -0.73 -14.63 -18.32
N TRP A 40 -0.05 -13.54 -18.69
CA TRP A 40 1.07 -13.01 -17.93
C TRP A 40 0.57 -12.04 -16.84
N ILE A 41 1.10 -12.20 -15.64
CA ILE A 41 0.80 -11.36 -14.49
C ILE A 41 2.09 -10.72 -13.98
N VAL A 42 2.01 -9.43 -13.69
CA VAL A 42 3.04 -8.66 -13.00
C VAL A 42 2.57 -8.46 -11.56
N SER A 43 3.35 -8.90 -10.58
CA SER A 43 2.99 -8.76 -9.16
C SER A 43 4.12 -8.16 -8.32
N TRP A 44 3.75 -7.40 -7.29
CA TRP A 44 4.67 -6.77 -6.33
C TRP A 44 3.96 -6.59 -4.97
N PRO A 45 4.69 -6.59 -3.83
CA PRO A 45 4.09 -6.64 -2.50
C PRO A 45 3.40 -5.36 -2.05
N ASP A 46 4.01 -4.21 -2.35
CA ASP A 46 3.49 -2.84 -2.24
C ASP A 46 4.52 -1.92 -2.94
N GLY A 47 4.22 -0.63 -3.12
CA GLY A 47 5.10 0.32 -3.79
C GLY A 47 4.33 1.15 -4.81
N PRO A 48 4.73 1.18 -6.09
CA PRO A 48 4.05 2.03 -7.06
C PRO A 48 2.60 1.56 -7.31
N THR A 49 1.74 2.48 -7.72
CA THR A 49 0.39 2.21 -8.21
C THR A 49 0.44 1.35 -9.46
N THR A 50 -0.70 0.72 -9.78
CA THR A 50 -0.83 -0.07 -11.01
C THR A 50 -0.58 0.79 -12.25
N ASP A 51 -1.02 2.05 -12.23
CA ASP A 51 -0.84 2.97 -13.35
C ASP A 51 0.62 3.41 -13.50
N THR A 52 1.32 3.70 -12.39
CA THR A 52 2.76 3.98 -12.39
C THR A 52 3.56 2.78 -12.90
N MET A 53 3.25 1.56 -12.44
CA MET A 53 3.87 0.32 -12.94
C MET A 53 3.60 0.11 -14.45
N ARG A 54 2.34 0.31 -14.89
CA ARG A 54 1.94 0.15 -16.29
C ARG A 54 2.63 1.16 -17.20
N ALA A 55 2.69 2.42 -16.79
CA ALA A 55 3.38 3.48 -17.53
C ALA A 55 4.86 3.12 -17.71
N GLU A 56 5.50 2.63 -16.64
CA GLU A 56 6.91 2.25 -16.68
C GLU A 56 7.19 1.03 -17.56
N ILE A 57 6.32 0.02 -17.53
CA ILE A 57 6.41 -1.13 -18.44
C ILE A 57 6.24 -0.68 -19.89
N THR A 58 5.25 0.17 -20.16
CA THR A 58 4.96 0.69 -21.50
C THR A 58 6.17 1.45 -22.05
N ARG A 59 6.78 2.31 -21.21
CA ARG A 59 8.02 3.04 -21.56
C ARG A 59 9.18 2.11 -21.92
N ARG A 60 9.26 0.93 -21.30
CA ARG A 60 10.33 -0.05 -21.52
C ARG A 60 10.01 -1.10 -22.58
N ALA A 61 8.77 -1.20 -23.05
CA ALA A 61 8.30 -2.23 -23.98
C ALA A 61 9.20 -2.44 -25.22
N PRO A 62 9.77 -1.38 -25.87
CA PRO A 62 10.65 -1.58 -27.03
C PRO A 62 11.90 -2.42 -26.76
N ARG A 63 12.34 -2.52 -25.49
CA ARG A 63 13.51 -3.33 -25.08
C ARG A 63 13.15 -4.79 -24.80
N TYR A 64 11.86 -5.12 -24.74
CA TYR A 64 11.35 -6.44 -24.38
C TYR A 64 10.25 -6.93 -25.35
N PRO A 65 10.52 -6.99 -26.66
CA PRO A 65 9.50 -7.27 -27.68
C PRO A 65 8.85 -8.66 -27.58
N ALA A 66 9.41 -9.59 -26.81
CA ALA A 66 8.80 -10.91 -26.60
C ALA A 66 7.66 -10.88 -25.56
N VAL A 67 7.56 -9.80 -24.78
CA VAL A 67 6.51 -9.56 -23.77
C VAL A 67 5.44 -8.66 -24.39
N ASP A 68 4.26 -9.22 -24.61
CA ASP A 68 3.10 -8.42 -25.05
C ASP A 68 2.55 -7.65 -23.85
N THR A 69 2.78 -6.34 -23.84
CA THR A 69 2.37 -5.46 -22.74
C THR A 69 0.88 -5.16 -22.73
N THR A 70 0.17 -5.43 -23.83
CA THR A 70 -1.27 -5.13 -23.95
C THR A 70 -2.13 -6.14 -23.19
N ILE A 71 -1.60 -7.34 -22.94
CA ILE A 71 -2.29 -8.44 -22.26
C ILE A 71 -1.78 -8.67 -20.82
N LEU A 72 -0.92 -7.79 -20.31
CA LEU A 72 -0.41 -7.92 -18.95
C LEU A 72 -1.49 -7.62 -17.92
N ARG A 73 -1.64 -8.55 -16.97
CA ARG A 73 -2.40 -8.34 -15.74
C ARG A 73 -1.47 -7.82 -14.64
N PHE A 74 -2.04 -7.08 -13.70
CA PHE A 74 -1.28 -6.43 -12.63
C PHE A 74 -1.90 -6.82 -11.30
N HIS A 75 -1.05 -7.13 -10.33
CA HIS A 75 -1.45 -7.41 -8.97
C HIS A 75 -0.50 -6.73 -7.99
N ARG A 76 -0.98 -5.64 -7.40
CA ARG A 76 -0.33 -4.99 -6.28
C ARG A 76 -0.82 -5.62 -4.99
N GLY A 77 0.10 -6.14 -4.19
CA GLY A 77 -0.17 -6.53 -2.81
C GLY A 77 -0.43 -5.31 -1.94
N ARG A 78 -0.91 -5.56 -0.72
CA ARG A 78 -1.24 -4.52 0.25
C ARG A 78 -0.80 -4.98 1.62
N THR A 79 -0.28 -4.06 2.42
CA THR A 79 0.01 -4.28 3.85
C THR A 79 -0.93 -3.40 4.66
N ASP A 80 -1.29 -3.81 5.88
CA ASP A 80 -2.19 -3.01 6.72
C ASP A 80 -1.62 -1.60 6.96
N GLN A 81 -0.30 -1.50 7.13
CA GLN A 81 0.43 -0.23 7.28
C GLN A 81 0.35 0.62 6.01
N GLY A 82 0.59 0.04 4.83
CA GLY A 82 0.49 0.73 3.54
C GLY A 82 -0.94 1.21 3.27
N GLU A 83 -1.95 0.39 3.58
CA GLU A 83 -3.36 0.81 3.46
C GLU A 83 -3.68 1.98 4.40
N ALA A 84 -3.25 1.93 5.66
CA ALA A 84 -3.47 3.01 6.62
C ALA A 84 -2.76 4.30 6.21
N ALA A 85 -1.51 4.21 5.74
CA ALA A 85 -0.74 5.35 5.27
C ALA A 85 -1.36 5.99 4.02
N ALA A 86 -1.83 5.17 3.08
CA ALA A 86 -2.54 5.64 1.89
C ALA A 86 -3.82 6.38 2.26
N VAL A 87 -4.64 5.85 3.17
CA VAL A 87 -5.88 6.52 3.62
C VAL A 87 -5.57 7.87 4.27
N VAL A 88 -4.58 7.94 5.17
CA VAL A 88 -4.22 9.19 5.85
C VAL A 88 -3.72 10.23 4.85
N ALA A 89 -2.87 9.84 3.90
CA ALA A 89 -2.35 10.77 2.88
C ALA A 89 -3.43 11.22 1.90
N TRP A 90 -4.23 10.29 1.39
CA TRP A 90 -5.27 10.59 0.41
C TRP A 90 -6.35 11.53 0.97
N LEU A 91 -6.77 11.34 2.23
CA LEU A 91 -7.72 12.23 2.89
C LEU A 91 -7.15 13.63 3.19
N ALA A 92 -5.82 13.78 3.30
CA ALA A 92 -5.22 15.10 3.44
C ALA A 92 -5.38 15.94 2.16
N GLU A 93 -5.44 15.28 1.01
CA GLU A 93 -5.70 15.90 -0.29
C GLU A 93 -7.20 16.03 -0.58
N HIS A 94 -8.03 15.18 0.03
CA HIS A 94 -9.49 15.09 -0.21
C HIS A 94 -10.32 15.14 1.09
N PRO A 95 -10.22 16.20 1.90
CA PRO A 95 -10.89 16.28 3.20
C PRO A 95 -12.43 16.33 3.09
N ASP A 96 -12.97 16.69 1.93
CA ASP A 96 -14.41 16.69 1.62
C ASP A 96 -14.99 15.28 1.46
N ARG A 97 -14.13 14.27 1.23
CA ARG A 97 -14.54 12.87 1.01
C ARG A 97 -14.68 12.05 2.29
N VAL A 98 -14.51 12.68 3.45
CA VAL A 98 -14.58 12.07 4.78
C VAL A 98 -15.91 11.37 5.05
N ASP A 99 -17.01 11.87 4.51
CA ASP A 99 -18.33 11.26 4.71
C ASP A 99 -18.44 9.86 4.08
N GLU A 100 -17.51 9.49 3.20
CA GLU A 100 -17.47 8.18 2.56
C GLU A 100 -16.76 7.11 3.43
N LEU A 101 -16.09 7.51 4.52
CA LEU A 101 -15.29 6.61 5.38
C LEU A 101 -16.10 5.56 6.14
N GLY A 102 -17.33 5.89 6.56
CA GLY A 102 -18.11 5.06 7.48
C GLY A 102 -18.74 3.80 6.86
N HIS A 103 -18.88 3.76 5.53
CA HIS A 103 -19.68 2.74 4.84
C HIS A 103 -19.01 2.13 3.62
N ASN A 104 -17.83 2.60 3.23
CA ASN A 104 -17.32 2.31 1.89
C ASN A 104 -15.91 1.70 1.91
N SER A 105 -15.84 0.39 1.65
CA SER A 105 -14.57 -0.28 1.33
C SER A 105 -13.89 0.34 0.10
N PHE A 106 -14.67 1.00 -0.77
CA PHE A 106 -14.19 1.69 -1.95
C PHE A 106 -13.17 2.79 -1.62
N LEU A 107 -13.36 3.58 -0.56
CA LEU A 107 -12.41 4.68 -0.27
C LEU A 107 -11.03 4.13 0.05
N ARG A 108 -10.95 3.05 0.84
CA ARG A 108 -9.68 2.37 1.12
C ARG A 108 -9.04 1.84 -0.16
N GLU A 109 -9.83 1.25 -1.04
CA GLU A 109 -9.35 0.76 -2.34
C GLU A 109 -8.84 1.90 -3.22
N THR A 110 -9.60 2.99 -3.34
CA THR A 110 -9.23 4.21 -4.07
C THR A 110 -7.94 4.81 -3.51
N ALA A 111 -7.86 5.02 -2.20
CA ALA A 111 -6.67 5.61 -1.57
C ALA A 111 -5.42 4.78 -1.85
N VAL A 112 -5.51 3.46 -1.76
CA VAL A 112 -4.39 2.56 -2.07
C VAL A 112 -4.04 2.58 -3.55
N ASP A 113 -5.05 2.56 -4.43
CA ASP A 113 -4.84 2.52 -5.87
C ASP A 113 -4.28 3.85 -6.42
N GLU A 114 -4.50 4.97 -5.73
CA GLU A 114 -4.02 6.30 -6.08
C GLU A 114 -2.73 6.72 -5.36
N THR A 115 -2.30 6.00 -4.32
CA THR A 115 -1.08 6.34 -3.57
C THR A 115 0.12 5.50 -4.00
N ASP A 116 1.13 6.16 -4.55
CA ASP A 116 2.45 5.61 -4.83
C ASP A 116 3.29 5.49 -3.54
N PHE A 117 3.86 4.31 -3.30
CA PHE A 117 4.77 4.00 -2.19
C PHE A 117 4.25 4.41 -0.80
N PRO A 118 3.08 3.91 -0.37
CA PRO A 118 2.47 4.37 0.87
C PRO A 118 3.32 4.05 2.10
N GLU A 119 4.10 2.97 2.12
CA GLU A 119 5.06 2.66 3.20
C GLU A 119 6.32 3.57 3.21
N ARG A 120 6.54 4.38 2.17
CA ARG A 120 7.67 5.32 2.07
C ARG A 120 7.25 6.78 2.23
N LEU A 121 5.97 7.02 2.50
CA LEU A 121 5.50 8.36 2.86
C LEU A 121 6.18 8.84 4.14
N ASP A 122 6.15 10.15 4.35
CA ASP A 122 6.83 10.83 5.45
C ASP A 122 6.52 10.19 6.82
N GLU A 123 7.49 10.28 7.73
CA GLU A 123 7.42 9.68 9.07
C GLU A 123 6.18 10.12 9.86
N ALA A 124 5.70 11.35 9.64
CA ALA A 124 4.46 11.85 10.24
C ALA A 124 3.24 11.03 9.77
N VAL A 125 3.16 10.72 8.47
CA VAL A 125 2.09 9.89 7.90
C VAL A 125 2.20 8.46 8.43
N GLN A 126 3.41 7.87 8.44
CA GLN A 126 3.61 6.51 8.97
C GLN A 126 3.21 6.38 10.43
N ARG A 127 3.49 7.41 11.23
CA ARG A 127 3.13 7.45 12.65
C ARG A 127 1.61 7.54 12.85
N ARG A 128 0.94 8.41 12.09
CA ARG A 128 -0.52 8.52 12.10
C ARG A 128 -1.21 7.24 11.59
N ALA A 129 -0.63 6.59 10.59
CA ALA A 129 -1.09 5.30 10.09
C ALA A 129 -1.02 4.21 11.19
N ARG A 130 0.09 4.13 11.93
CA ARG A 130 0.21 3.23 13.09
C ARG A 130 -0.82 3.53 14.18
N ALA A 131 -1.07 4.82 14.46
CA ALA A 131 -2.11 5.22 15.40
C ALA A 131 -3.51 4.82 14.92
N LEU A 132 -3.81 4.99 13.63
CA LEU A 132 -5.07 4.55 13.03
C LEU A 132 -5.25 3.03 13.17
N LEU A 133 -4.22 2.24 12.89
CA LEU A 133 -4.24 0.78 13.06
C LEU A 133 -4.42 0.35 14.53
N SER A 134 -4.00 1.16 15.49
CA SER A 134 -4.17 0.87 16.93
C SER A 134 -5.61 1.00 17.42
N LEU A 135 -6.50 1.62 16.64
CA LEU A 135 -7.91 1.77 16.99
C LEU A 135 -8.70 0.46 16.88
N ASP A 136 -8.15 -0.55 16.22
CA ASP A 136 -8.72 -1.89 16.12
C ASP A 136 -7.61 -2.96 16.07
N ARG A 137 -7.94 -4.22 15.81
CA ARG A 137 -7.03 -5.39 15.79
C ARG A 137 -6.00 -5.39 14.65
N GLY A 138 -5.35 -4.25 14.38
CA GLY A 138 -4.20 -4.14 13.50
C GLY A 138 -4.50 -3.94 12.02
N GLY A 139 -5.75 -3.69 11.64
CA GLY A 139 -6.15 -3.39 10.25
C GLY A 139 -6.98 -2.12 10.14
N VAL A 140 -7.08 -1.57 8.92
CA VAL A 140 -7.94 -0.41 8.60
C VAL A 140 -9.41 -0.87 8.56
N SER A 141 -10.02 -0.99 9.74
CA SER A 141 -11.40 -1.48 9.86
C SER A 141 -12.43 -0.37 9.65
N PRO A 142 -13.68 -0.72 9.29
CA PRO A 142 -14.78 0.25 9.22
C PRO A 142 -14.98 1.04 10.52
N ALA A 143 -14.71 0.43 11.67
CA ALA A 143 -14.82 1.10 12.97
C ALA A 143 -13.72 2.15 13.20
N ALA A 144 -12.47 1.83 12.81
CA ALA A 144 -11.37 2.79 12.86
C ALA A 144 -11.62 3.97 11.90
N LEU A 145 -12.08 3.69 10.68
CA LEU A 145 -12.44 4.71 9.70
C LEU A 145 -13.63 5.58 10.16
N ALA A 146 -14.64 4.99 10.79
CA ALA A 146 -15.77 5.73 11.35
C ALA A 146 -15.32 6.66 12.49
N GLN A 147 -14.40 6.22 13.35
CA GLN A 147 -13.83 7.08 14.40
C GLN A 147 -13.04 8.25 13.81
N LEU A 148 -12.21 8.00 12.78
CA LEU A 148 -11.52 9.06 12.06
C LEU A 148 -12.51 10.05 11.43
N GLY A 149 -13.55 9.54 10.76
CA GLY A 149 -14.60 10.37 10.16
C GLY A 149 -15.36 11.23 11.19
N ASP A 150 -15.68 10.67 12.36
CA ASP A 150 -16.29 11.42 13.46
C ASP A 150 -15.41 12.56 13.96
N ARG A 151 -14.10 12.34 14.04
CA ARG A 151 -13.13 13.35 14.47
C ARG A 151 -13.04 14.49 13.47
N VAL A 152 -12.95 14.16 12.19
CA VAL A 152 -12.91 15.18 11.13
C VAL A 152 -14.22 15.98 11.09
N ARG A 153 -15.39 15.34 11.25
CA ARG A 153 -16.69 16.05 11.28
C ARG A 153 -16.84 17.02 12.46
N ARG A 154 -16.29 16.69 13.63
CA ARG A 154 -16.40 17.52 14.83
C ARG A 154 -15.38 18.66 14.86
N GLY A 155 -14.21 18.45 14.28
CA GLY A 155 -13.04 19.31 14.50
C GLY A 155 -12.32 19.80 13.25
N GLY A 156 -12.71 19.31 12.08
CA GLY A 156 -11.94 19.46 10.84
C GLY A 156 -10.76 18.48 10.76
N TRP A 157 -10.11 18.48 9.59
CA TRP A 157 -9.00 17.59 9.28
C TRP A 157 -7.79 17.79 10.20
N GLU A 158 -7.41 19.04 10.46
CA GLU A 158 -6.25 19.38 11.31
C GLU A 158 -6.42 18.80 12.73
N GLN A 159 -7.58 18.97 13.35
CA GLN A 159 -7.85 18.43 14.69
C GLN A 159 -7.87 16.89 14.69
N ALA A 160 -8.27 16.25 13.60
CA ALA A 160 -8.19 14.80 13.48
C ALA A 160 -6.73 14.31 13.38
N MET A 161 -5.86 15.06 12.70
CA MET A 161 -4.43 14.75 12.63
C MET A 161 -3.75 14.94 13.98
N ASP A 162 -4.03 16.02 14.71
CA ASP A 162 -3.54 16.23 16.08
C ASP A 162 -3.97 15.08 17.01
N TRP A 163 -5.21 14.61 16.85
CA TRP A 163 -5.70 13.45 17.60
C TRP A 163 -4.94 12.17 17.26
N LEU A 164 -4.64 11.89 15.99
CA LEU A 164 -3.81 10.75 15.59
C LEU A 164 -2.36 10.88 16.12
N ASP A 165 -1.79 12.09 16.12
CA ASP A 165 -0.46 12.35 16.66
C ASP A 165 -0.41 12.11 18.18
N GLN A 166 -1.47 12.50 18.91
CA GLN A 166 -1.61 12.21 20.34
C GLN A 166 -1.74 10.70 20.61
N LEU A 167 -2.53 9.98 19.82
CA LEU A 167 -2.66 8.53 19.93
C LEU A 167 -1.33 7.82 19.69
N ALA A 168 -0.57 8.26 18.67
CA ALA A 168 0.76 7.74 18.41
C ALA A 168 1.71 7.95 19.60
N ALA A 169 1.73 9.15 20.18
CA ALA A 169 2.59 9.47 21.31
C ALA A 169 2.28 8.58 22.54
N VAL A 170 0.99 8.29 22.79
CA VAL A 170 0.58 7.37 23.87
C VAL A 170 1.07 5.94 23.60
N ALA A 171 0.93 5.46 22.36
CA ALA A 171 1.39 4.12 21.99
C ALA A 171 2.92 3.95 22.13
N GLU A 172 3.69 4.98 21.75
CA GLU A 172 5.15 5.00 21.87
C GLU A 172 5.61 5.07 23.34
N GLY A 173 4.96 5.89 24.17
CA GLY A 173 5.26 5.97 25.61
C GLY A 173 5.00 4.65 26.35
N THR A 174 3.91 3.97 26.02
CA THR A 174 3.54 2.68 26.64
C THR A 174 4.48 1.53 26.22
N ALA A 175 5.09 1.61 25.04
CA ALA A 175 6.11 0.66 24.59
C ALA A 175 7.43 0.82 25.35
N GLY A 176 7.79 2.05 25.75
CA GLY A 176 8.99 2.34 26.55
C GLY A 176 8.95 1.79 27.97
N ASP A 177 7.77 1.79 28.60
CA ASP A 177 7.60 1.32 29.98
C ASP A 177 7.56 -0.22 30.13
N ASN A 178 7.41 -0.96 29.02
CA ASN A 178 7.38 -2.43 29.01
C ASN A 178 8.75 -3.10 28.74
N ILE A 179 9.85 -2.34 28.80
CA ILE A 179 11.20 -2.91 28.73
C ILE A 179 11.52 -3.56 30.08
N ILE A 180 11.15 -4.85 30.23
CA ILE A 180 11.68 -5.68 31.31
C ILE A 180 13.21 -5.72 31.13
N PRO A 181 14.02 -5.24 32.09
CA PRO A 181 15.45 -5.35 31.99
C PRO A 181 15.80 -6.84 32.03
N VAL A 182 16.26 -7.38 30.91
CA VAL A 182 16.88 -8.71 30.87
C VAL A 182 18.21 -8.59 31.61
N THR A 183 18.14 -8.65 32.95
CA THR A 183 19.33 -8.70 33.80
C THR A 183 20.17 -9.90 33.40
N ARG A 184 21.38 -9.59 32.94
CA ARG A 184 22.50 -10.49 32.72
C ARG A 184 22.55 -11.59 33.78
N ARG A 185 22.35 -12.84 33.39
CA ARG A 185 22.86 -13.98 34.15
C ARG A 185 24.34 -14.12 33.86
N THR A 186 25.16 -13.53 34.71
CA THR A 186 26.54 -13.99 34.95
C THR A 186 26.54 -14.97 36.11
N ARG A 187 26.71 -16.25 35.82
CA ARG A 187 27.79 -17.13 36.30
C ARG A 187 27.52 -18.55 35.85
#